data_AF-A0A6J0NND5-F1
#
_entry.id   AF-A0A6J0NND5-F1
#
_cell.length_a   1.000
_cell.length_b   1.000
_cell.length_c   1.000
_cell.angle_alpha   90.00
_cell.angle_beta   90.00
_cell.angle_gamma   90.00
#
_symmetry.space_group_name_H-M   'P 1'
#
loop_
_entity.id
_entity.type
_entity.pdbx_description
1 polymer ?
#
loop_
_entity_poly.entity_id
_entity_poly.type
_entity_poly.pdbx_seq_one_letter_code
_entity_poly.pdbx_strand_id
1 'polypeptide(L)'
;MPVVLSGMASLNATASLLPLSKHRERLTCASSSPLVWKKQSRRVISVSFLLSRLLLLPNDAMASSLIDKYVKRKRLDPLEAYVPPVILAQLQFQDLEKILSVEKPEFEACRSVLRSGPASSLRVNIRAVAQYASDAGYSQTASSDVDRCLRALEEMDSLFLRASRKDPNATVELMKSQLGTALTALDSLLQTVPSEVLDKGKAMVEVYRSPFEEDNVSSDSTEIQQLQSIL
;
A
#
# COMPACT_ATOMS: atom_id res chain seq x y z
N MET A 1 -26.01 -20.77 -74.21
CA MET A 1 -24.55 -20.83 -74.44
C MET A 1 -23.87 -20.53 -73.11
N PRO A 2 -22.93 -21.38 -72.69
CA PRO A 2 -22.91 -21.91 -71.32
C PRO A 2 -21.63 -21.54 -70.56
N VAL A 3 -21.66 -21.62 -69.23
CA VAL A 3 -20.63 -22.36 -68.48
C VAL A 3 -21.34 -23.08 -67.32
N VAL A 4 -21.07 -24.37 -67.27
CA VAL A 4 -21.53 -25.41 -66.34
C VAL A 4 -20.33 -25.81 -65.46
N LEU A 5 -20.63 -26.48 -64.35
CA LEU A 5 -19.82 -27.36 -63.48
C LEU A 5 -19.49 -26.77 -62.11
N SER A 6 -19.45 -27.52 -61.00
CA SER A 6 -20.01 -28.81 -60.56
C SER A 6 -19.23 -29.17 -59.28
N GLY A 7 -19.85 -29.94 -58.38
CA GLY A 7 -19.17 -30.72 -57.32
C GLY A 7 -19.42 -30.16 -55.91
N MET A 8 -20.39 -30.64 -55.11
CA MET A 8 -20.65 -31.96 -54.50
C MET A 8 -19.73 -32.37 -53.34
N ALA A 9 -20.37 -33.03 -52.35
CA ALA A 9 -19.91 -33.68 -51.11
C ALA A 9 -19.74 -32.72 -49.90
N SER A 10 -20.63 -32.65 -48.91
CA SER A 10 -21.14 -33.68 -47.98
C SER A 10 -20.03 -34.49 -47.32
N LEU A 11 -19.95 -34.42 -45.98
CA LEU A 11 -19.95 -35.58 -45.08
C LEU A 11 -19.95 -35.09 -43.61
N ASN A 12 -21.05 -35.40 -42.92
CA ASN A 12 -21.13 -35.43 -41.47
C ASN A 12 -20.19 -36.51 -40.92
N ALA A 13 -19.52 -36.24 -39.79
CA ALA A 13 -18.97 -37.30 -38.95
C ALA A 13 -19.02 -36.87 -37.47
N THR A 14 -19.99 -37.45 -36.78
CA THR A 14 -20.05 -37.61 -35.32
C THR A 14 -19.01 -38.60 -34.85
N ALA A 15 -18.29 -38.29 -33.76
CA ALA A 15 -17.76 -39.33 -32.86
C ALA A 15 -17.65 -38.76 -31.44
N SER A 16 -18.45 -39.33 -30.54
CA SER A 16 -18.43 -39.10 -29.10
C SER A 16 -17.43 -40.03 -28.40
N LEU A 17 -17.13 -39.64 -27.14
CA LEU A 17 -16.78 -40.45 -25.94
C LEU A 17 -15.35 -40.25 -25.37
N LEU A 18 -15.23 -39.25 -24.47
CA LEU A 18 -14.87 -39.30 -23.01
C LEU A 18 -13.83 -40.33 -22.47
N PRO A 19 -13.34 -40.20 -21.21
CA PRO A 19 -12.74 -39.05 -20.48
C PRO A 19 -11.54 -39.46 -19.57
N LEU A 20 -10.64 -38.55 -19.14
CA LEU A 20 -9.81 -38.61 -17.89
C LEU A 20 -8.80 -37.44 -17.92
N SER A 21 -8.38 -36.75 -16.86
CA SER A 21 -8.65 -36.80 -15.42
C SER A 21 -8.52 -35.37 -14.85
N LYS A 22 -9.16 -35.13 -13.70
CA LYS A 22 -9.24 -33.83 -13.01
C LYS A 22 -8.21 -33.80 -11.87
N HIS A 23 -7.57 -32.67 -11.64
CA HIS A 23 -7.20 -32.23 -10.29
C HIS A 23 -7.52 -30.75 -10.13
N ARG A 24 -8.61 -30.49 -9.41
CA ARG A 24 -9.01 -29.16 -8.94
C ARG A 24 -9.22 -29.32 -7.44
N GLU A 25 -8.26 -28.88 -6.65
CA GLU A 25 -8.37 -28.91 -5.20
C GLU A 25 -9.41 -27.88 -4.76
N ARG A 26 -10.61 -28.36 -4.41
CA ARG A 26 -11.61 -27.63 -3.65
C ARG A 26 -11.41 -28.00 -2.19
N LEU A 27 -11.06 -27.02 -1.36
CA LEU A 27 -11.27 -27.10 0.08
C LEU A 27 -12.70 -26.62 0.35
N THR A 28 -13.55 -27.54 0.77
CA THR A 28 -14.91 -27.28 1.26
C THR A 28 -15.07 -28.10 2.52
N CYS A 29 -15.21 -27.43 3.66
CA CYS A 29 -15.43 -28.08 4.95
C CYS A 29 -16.80 -27.63 5.49
N ALA A 30 -17.74 -28.58 5.45
CA ALA A 30 -18.97 -28.76 6.21
C ALA A 30 -19.77 -27.54 6.71
N SER A 31 -20.95 -27.38 6.09
CA SER A 31 -22.17 -26.85 6.71
C SER A 31 -22.73 -27.89 7.70
N SER A 32 -22.99 -27.49 8.94
CA SER A 32 -23.88 -28.21 9.86
C SER A 32 -24.95 -27.25 10.37
N SER A 33 -26.19 -27.58 10.08
CA SER A 33 -27.40 -26.98 10.67
C SER A 33 -28.19 -28.07 11.42
N PRO A 34 -29.25 -27.72 12.16
CA PRO A 34 -29.28 -27.65 13.62
C PRO A 34 -29.86 -28.92 14.28
N LEU A 35 -29.40 -29.23 15.50
CA LEU A 35 -30.03 -30.26 16.36
C LEU A 35 -30.79 -29.61 17.50
N VAL A 36 -32.12 -29.65 17.38
CA VAL A 36 -33.09 -29.43 18.45
C VAL A 36 -33.15 -30.69 19.31
N TRP A 37 -32.76 -30.63 20.58
CA TRP A 37 -33.51 -31.33 21.63
C TRP A 37 -33.26 -30.83 23.06
N LYS A 38 -34.38 -30.40 23.65
CA LYS A 38 -34.85 -30.52 25.05
C LYS A 38 -34.00 -30.01 26.23
N LYS A 39 -34.59 -28.99 26.87
CA LYS A 39 -34.64 -28.68 28.31
C LYS A 39 -34.17 -29.80 29.24
N GLN A 40 -33.21 -29.48 30.10
CA GLN A 40 -33.22 -29.95 31.48
C GLN A 40 -32.67 -28.88 32.43
N SER A 41 -33.55 -28.46 33.34
CA SER A 41 -33.25 -27.65 34.51
C SER A 41 -32.57 -28.52 35.57
N ARG A 42 -31.45 -28.07 36.15
CA ARG A 42 -31.24 -27.94 37.60
C ARG A 42 -29.80 -27.50 37.96
N ARG A 43 -29.75 -26.39 38.71
CA ARG A 43 -28.80 -26.00 39.77
C ARG A 43 -27.46 -25.34 39.37
N VAL A 44 -27.51 -24.03 39.55
CA VAL A 44 -26.45 -23.05 39.83
C VAL A 44 -25.48 -23.54 40.91
N ILE A 45 -24.17 -23.43 40.67
CA ILE A 45 -23.18 -22.97 41.67
C ILE A 45 -22.20 -22.06 40.94
N SER A 46 -22.39 -20.75 41.13
CA SER A 46 -21.47 -19.70 40.68
C SER A 46 -20.22 -19.77 41.56
N VAL A 47 -19.11 -20.29 41.04
CA VAL A 47 -17.79 -20.14 41.64
C VAL A 47 -17.15 -18.90 41.04
N SER A 48 -17.75 -17.74 41.31
CA SER A 48 -17.26 -16.45 40.84
C SER A 48 -17.28 -15.45 41.99
N PHE A 49 -16.37 -15.60 42.96
CA PHE A 49 -16.13 -14.50 43.92
C PHE A 49 -14.75 -14.49 44.61
N LEU A 50 -13.79 -15.33 44.22
CA LEU A 50 -12.46 -15.36 44.88
C LEU A 50 -11.26 -14.94 44.02
N LEU A 51 -11.44 -14.61 42.74
CA LEU A 51 -10.39 -13.93 41.94
C LEU A 51 -10.53 -12.40 41.89
N SER A 52 -11.64 -11.83 42.38
CA SER A 52 -11.90 -10.38 42.26
C SER A 52 -11.11 -9.51 43.25
N ARG A 53 -10.32 -10.09 44.16
CA ARG A 53 -9.53 -9.32 45.14
C ARG A 53 -8.04 -9.17 44.81
N LEU A 54 -7.57 -9.68 43.67
CA LEU A 54 -6.19 -9.44 43.20
C LEU A 54 -6.05 -8.23 42.25
N LEU A 55 -7.14 -7.50 41.94
CA LEU A 55 -7.13 -6.36 41.01
C LEU A 55 -7.36 -5.00 41.69
N LEU A 56 -7.13 -4.88 42.99
CA LEU A 56 -6.99 -3.59 43.65
C LEU A 56 -5.54 -3.10 43.47
N LEU A 57 -5.19 -2.69 42.25
CA LEU A 57 -4.00 -1.89 42.01
C LEU A 57 -4.29 -0.43 42.45
N PRO A 58 -3.40 0.20 43.23
CA PRO A 58 -3.47 1.64 43.46
C PRO A 58 -3.16 2.39 42.17
N ASN A 59 -3.95 3.42 41.89
CA ASN A 59 -3.90 4.26 40.67
C ASN A 59 -2.79 5.32 40.70
N ASP A 60 -1.63 5.02 41.27
CA ASP A 60 -0.52 5.98 41.34
C ASP A 60 0.82 5.30 41.08
N ALA A 61 1.20 5.22 39.80
CA ALA A 61 2.60 5.19 39.37
C ALA A 61 2.69 5.31 37.85
N MET A 62 3.42 6.32 37.38
CA MET A 62 4.17 6.30 36.12
C MET A 62 5.18 5.13 36.17
N ALA A 63 4.69 3.90 36.06
CA ALA A 63 5.52 2.72 36.00
C ALA A 63 5.94 2.52 34.53
N SER A 64 7.13 3.01 34.19
CA SER A 64 7.90 2.44 33.09
C SER A 64 7.93 0.91 33.31
N SER A 65 7.28 0.17 32.42
CA SER A 65 6.99 -1.25 32.63
C SER A 65 8.28 -2.03 32.96
N LEU A 66 8.23 -2.94 33.94
CA LEU A 66 9.38 -3.78 34.36
C LEU A 66 10.01 -4.62 33.22
N ILE A 67 9.30 -4.74 32.08
CA ILE A 67 9.72 -5.43 30.86
C ILE A 67 10.52 -4.49 29.92
N ASP A 68 10.38 -3.17 30.07
CA ASP A 68 11.09 -2.15 29.28
C ASP A 68 12.62 -2.20 29.47
N LYS A 69 13.08 -2.69 30.63
CA LYS A 69 14.51 -2.91 30.91
C LYS A 69 15.12 -4.08 30.13
N TYR A 70 14.32 -5.04 29.66
CA TYR A 70 14.82 -6.27 29.03
C TYR A 70 14.46 -6.40 27.55
N VAL A 71 13.50 -5.61 27.05
CA VAL A 71 13.22 -5.48 25.63
C VAL A 71 13.91 -4.24 25.11
N LYS A 72 15.12 -4.40 24.56
CA LYS A 72 15.81 -3.33 23.82
C LYS A 72 15.00 -3.01 22.57
N ARG A 73 14.02 -2.11 22.67
CA ARG A 73 13.29 -1.60 21.51
C ARG A 73 14.31 -1.05 20.54
N LYS A 74 14.28 -1.52 19.28
CA LYS A 74 14.99 -0.85 18.20
C LYS A 74 14.51 0.59 18.20
N ARG A 75 15.41 1.52 18.48
CA ARG A 75 15.12 2.94 18.34
C ARG A 75 14.93 3.22 16.86
N LEU A 76 13.98 4.07 16.54
CA LEU A 76 13.82 4.59 15.18
C LEU A 76 15.10 5.34 14.81
N ASP A 77 15.40 5.39 13.51
CA ASP A 77 16.42 6.28 12.96
C ASP A 77 15.99 7.73 13.23
N PRO A 78 16.91 8.71 13.23
CA PRO A 78 16.57 10.12 13.39
C PRO A 78 15.43 10.54 12.43
N LEU A 79 14.58 11.47 12.86
CA LEU A 79 13.40 11.93 12.11
C LEU A 79 13.77 12.40 10.69
N GLU A 80 14.95 13.00 10.55
CA GLU A 80 15.59 13.44 9.31
C GLU A 80 15.69 12.33 8.26
N ALA A 81 15.79 11.05 8.66
CA ALA A 81 15.85 9.92 7.74
C ALA A 81 14.50 9.61 7.08
N TYR A 82 13.39 9.96 7.74
CA TYR A 82 12.05 9.59 7.29
C TYR A 82 11.32 10.70 6.52
N VAL A 83 11.68 11.96 6.76
CA VAL A 83 11.01 13.11 6.13
C VAL A 83 11.24 13.21 4.62
N PRO A 84 12.48 13.13 4.08
CA PRO A 84 12.70 13.23 2.63
C PRO A 84 11.95 12.17 1.81
N PRO A 85 11.94 10.87 2.19
CA PRO A 85 11.14 9.87 1.49
C PRO A 85 9.64 10.16 1.47
N VAL A 86 9.08 10.76 2.52
CA VAL A 86 7.66 11.15 2.57
C VAL A 86 7.38 12.29 1.59
N ILE A 87 8.24 13.31 1.54
CA ILE A 87 8.13 14.42 0.59
C ILE A 87 8.27 13.89 -0.85
N LEU A 88 9.22 13.01 -1.12
CA LEU A 88 9.37 12.38 -2.44
C LEU A 88 8.12 11.60 -2.86
N ALA A 89 7.47 10.90 -1.94
CA ALA A 89 6.22 10.22 -2.22
C ALA A 89 5.06 11.19 -2.51
N GLN A 90 4.97 12.33 -1.81
CA GLN A 90 4.00 13.38 -2.15
C GLN A 90 4.21 13.88 -3.58
N LEU A 91 5.46 14.14 -3.97
CA LEU A 91 5.80 14.57 -5.33
C LEU A 91 5.44 13.50 -6.37
N GLN A 92 5.72 12.22 -6.07
CA GLN A 92 5.33 11.09 -6.92
C GLN A 92 3.80 11.02 -7.11
N PHE A 93 3.02 11.31 -6.07
CA PHE A 93 1.56 11.37 -6.13
C PHE A 93 1.05 12.60 -6.89
N GLN A 94 1.71 13.75 -6.79
CA GLN A 94 1.40 14.92 -7.61
C GLN A 94 1.68 14.65 -9.10
N ASP A 95 2.75 13.92 -9.41
CA ASP A 95 3.02 13.51 -10.80
C ASP A 95 1.97 12.50 -11.30
N LEU A 96 1.47 11.62 -10.44
CA LEU A 96 0.35 10.74 -10.75
C LEU A 96 -0.94 11.51 -11.08
N GLU A 97 -1.20 12.63 -10.40
CA GLU A 97 -2.36 13.50 -10.71
C GLU A 97 -2.33 14.02 -12.15
N LYS A 98 -1.13 14.35 -12.65
CA LYS A 98 -0.92 14.78 -14.04
C LYS A 98 -1.25 13.65 -15.01
N ILE A 99 -0.83 12.42 -14.71
CA ILE A 99 -1.15 11.22 -15.52
C ILE A 99 -2.67 10.99 -15.57
N LEU A 100 -3.37 11.14 -14.44
CA LEU A 100 -4.82 10.99 -14.36
C LEU A 100 -5.60 12.11 -15.06
N SER A 101 -4.94 13.19 -15.46
CA SER A 101 -5.58 14.30 -16.17
C SER A 101 -5.54 14.15 -17.69
N VAL A 102 -4.85 13.11 -18.20
CA VAL A 102 -4.88 12.72 -19.61
C VAL A 102 -6.23 12.06 -19.94
N GLU A 103 -6.71 12.22 -21.18
CA GLU A 103 -8.01 11.71 -21.64
C GLU A 103 -8.18 10.20 -21.43
N LYS A 104 -7.10 9.43 -21.61
CA LYS A 104 -7.08 7.98 -21.42
C LYS A 104 -5.86 7.54 -20.60
N PRO A 105 -5.96 7.56 -19.26
CA PRO A 105 -4.86 7.17 -18.39
C PRO A 105 -4.62 5.65 -18.43
N GLU A 106 -3.35 5.26 -18.40
CA GLU A 106 -2.95 3.86 -18.29
C GLU A 106 -3.00 3.39 -16.83
N PHE A 107 -4.14 2.81 -16.43
CA PHE A 107 -4.37 2.43 -15.03
C PHE A 107 -3.39 1.39 -14.48
N GLU A 108 -2.84 0.50 -15.32
CA GLU A 108 -1.81 -0.45 -14.89
C GLU A 108 -0.48 0.26 -14.55
N ALA A 109 -0.08 1.24 -15.37
CA ALA A 109 1.08 2.08 -15.08
C ALA A 109 0.87 2.90 -13.80
N CYS A 110 -0.33 3.44 -13.59
CA CYS A 110 -0.69 4.14 -12.35
C CYS A 110 -0.52 3.25 -11.11
N ARG A 111 -0.86 1.96 -11.20
CA ARG A 111 -0.64 0.99 -10.11
C ARG A 111 0.83 0.68 -9.86
N SER A 112 1.64 0.69 -10.91
CA SER A 112 3.09 0.55 -10.80
C SER A 112 3.70 1.72 -10.02
N VAL A 113 3.24 2.95 -10.28
CA VAL A 113 3.65 4.14 -9.53
C VAL A 113 3.37 3.97 -8.03
N LEU A 114 2.21 3.46 -7.61
CA LEU A 114 1.91 3.25 -6.19
C LEU A 114 2.76 2.17 -5.50
N ARG A 115 3.44 1.30 -6.26
CA ARG A 115 4.19 0.15 -5.74
C ARG A 115 5.70 0.27 -5.88
N SER A 116 6.19 1.35 -6.46
CA SER A 116 7.60 1.55 -6.78
C SER A 116 8.10 2.89 -6.23
N GLY A 117 9.42 3.05 -6.21
CA GLY A 117 10.05 4.30 -5.76
C GLY A 117 9.70 4.67 -4.31
N PRO A 118 9.62 5.97 -3.99
CA PRO A 118 9.27 6.47 -2.66
C PRO A 118 7.96 5.91 -2.09
N ALA A 119 6.92 5.77 -2.91
CA ALA A 119 5.61 5.23 -2.52
C ALA A 119 5.70 3.81 -1.91
N SER A 120 6.61 2.97 -2.40
CA SER A 120 6.78 1.58 -1.91
C SER A 120 7.18 1.49 -0.44
N SER A 121 7.93 2.50 0.05
CA SER A 121 8.41 2.57 1.44
C SER A 121 7.56 3.48 2.33
N LEU A 122 6.60 4.20 1.72
CA LEU A 122 5.83 5.26 2.37
C LEU A 122 5.22 4.84 3.70
N ARG A 123 4.57 3.67 3.74
CA ARG A 123 3.90 3.15 4.95
C ARG A 123 4.83 3.09 6.16
N VAL A 124 6.09 2.69 5.97
CA VAL A 124 7.06 2.60 7.07
C VAL A 124 7.48 4.01 7.49
N ASN A 125 7.79 4.87 6.52
CA ASN A 125 8.24 6.24 6.77
C ASN A 125 7.18 7.09 7.49
N ILE A 126 5.92 7.10 7.02
CA ILE A 126 4.85 7.89 7.65
C ILE A 126 4.50 7.41 9.05
N ARG A 127 4.65 6.10 9.33
CA ARG A 127 4.45 5.57 10.68
C ARG A 127 5.57 5.98 11.61
N ALA A 128 6.80 6.05 11.12
CA ALA A 128 7.91 6.59 11.91
C ALA A 128 7.71 8.09 12.21
N VAL A 129 7.33 8.89 11.20
CA VAL A 129 6.99 10.31 11.40
C VAL A 129 5.85 10.47 12.40
N ALA A 130 4.79 9.65 12.31
CA ALA A 130 3.69 9.70 13.26
C ALA A 130 4.08 9.30 14.69
N GLN A 131 5.06 8.40 14.86
CA GLN A 131 5.61 8.08 16.17
C GLN A 131 6.34 9.29 16.77
N TYR A 132 7.18 9.97 16.00
CA TYR A 132 7.83 11.21 16.44
C TYR A 132 6.83 12.31 16.77
N ALA A 133 5.80 12.47 15.95
CA ALA A 133 4.70 13.41 16.20
C ALA A 133 3.94 13.07 17.49
N SER A 134 3.71 11.77 17.75
CA SER A 134 3.07 11.30 18.97
C SER A 134 3.90 11.62 20.21
N ASP A 135 5.21 11.41 20.14
CA ASP A 135 6.15 11.74 21.22
C ASP A 135 6.21 13.26 21.48
N ALA A 136 5.90 14.07 20.46
CA ALA A 136 5.77 15.53 20.55
C ALA A 136 4.37 16.04 20.95
N GLY A 137 3.41 15.15 21.22
CA GLY A 137 2.06 15.49 21.70
C GLY A 137 0.94 15.50 20.64
N TYR A 138 1.23 15.12 19.39
CA TYR A 138 0.28 15.08 18.27
C TYR A 138 -0.27 13.67 17.99
N SER A 139 -0.44 12.84 19.02
CA SER A 139 -0.70 11.40 18.85
C SER A 139 -1.95 11.08 18.03
N GLN A 140 -3.09 11.70 18.39
CA GLN A 140 -4.37 11.41 17.74
C GLN A 140 -4.41 11.88 16.28
N THR A 141 -3.93 13.10 16.02
CA THR A 141 -3.88 13.67 14.67
C THR A 141 -2.94 12.86 13.78
N ALA A 142 -1.71 12.60 14.22
CA ALA A 142 -0.73 11.87 13.44
C ALA A 142 -1.16 10.43 13.12
N SER A 143 -1.75 9.71 14.08
CA SER A 143 -2.29 8.37 13.80
C SER A 143 -3.45 8.41 12.81
N SER A 144 -4.34 9.40 12.95
CA SER A 144 -5.52 9.52 12.08
C SER A 144 -5.13 9.90 10.64
N ASP A 145 -4.10 10.73 10.47
CA ASP A 145 -3.58 11.11 9.16
C ASP A 145 -2.93 9.94 8.44
N VAL A 146 -2.16 9.12 9.16
CA VAL A 146 -1.59 7.87 8.61
C VAL A 146 -2.69 6.92 8.15
N ASP A 147 -3.71 6.69 8.98
CA ASP A 147 -4.81 5.79 8.64
C ASP A 147 -5.62 6.30 7.44
N ARG A 148 -5.88 7.62 7.40
CA ARG A 148 -6.58 8.26 6.29
C ARG A 148 -5.78 8.17 4.99
N CYS A 149 -4.47 8.42 5.04
CA CYS A 149 -3.58 8.31 3.90
C CYS A 149 -3.56 6.88 3.35
N LEU A 150 -3.26 5.88 4.19
CA LEU A 150 -3.14 4.49 3.74
C LEU A 150 -4.47 3.94 3.21
N ARG A 151 -5.59 4.26 3.86
CA ARG A 151 -6.92 3.86 3.38
C ARG A 151 -7.24 4.45 2.01
N ALA A 152 -6.92 5.74 1.80
CA ALA A 152 -7.15 6.39 0.52
C ALA A 152 -6.28 5.78 -0.60
N LEU A 153 -5.00 5.45 -0.31
CA LEU A 153 -4.12 4.79 -1.26
C LEU A 153 -4.57 3.35 -1.60
N GLU A 154 -5.07 2.60 -0.62
CA GLU A 154 -5.64 1.26 -0.83
C GLU A 154 -6.91 1.32 -1.70
N GLU A 155 -7.81 2.27 -1.43
CA GLU A 155 -9.02 2.48 -2.23
C GLU A 155 -8.67 2.92 -3.66
N MET A 156 -7.70 3.83 -3.81
CA MET A 156 -7.22 4.26 -5.12
C MET A 156 -6.60 3.11 -5.93
N ASP A 157 -5.82 2.22 -5.31
CA ASP A 157 -5.29 1.04 -5.99
C ASP A 157 -6.41 0.09 -6.45
N SER A 158 -7.42 -0.10 -5.60
CA SER A 158 -8.62 -0.87 -5.94
C SER A 158 -9.34 -0.27 -7.15
N LEU A 159 -9.51 1.06 -7.18
CA LEU A 159 -10.08 1.78 -8.31
C LEU A 159 -9.26 1.57 -9.58
N PHE A 160 -7.93 1.68 -9.53
CA PHE A 160 -7.09 1.42 -10.71
C PHE A 160 -7.22 -0.02 -11.24
N LEU A 161 -7.27 -1.02 -10.34
CA LEU A 161 -7.47 -2.41 -10.74
C LEU A 161 -8.83 -2.64 -11.38
N ARG A 162 -9.89 -2.00 -10.87
CA ARG A 162 -11.24 -2.11 -11.43
C ARG A 162 -11.33 -1.39 -12.77
N ALA A 163 -10.74 -0.21 -12.88
CA ALA A 163 -10.72 0.57 -14.11
C ALA A 163 -9.91 -0.12 -15.23
N SER A 164 -8.79 -0.79 -14.89
CA SER A 164 -8.05 -1.61 -15.88
C SER A 164 -8.89 -2.78 -16.41
N ARG A 165 -9.86 -3.27 -15.63
CA ARG A 165 -10.85 -4.28 -16.02
C ARG A 165 -12.11 -3.70 -16.67
N LYS A 166 -12.10 -2.39 -17.01
CA LYS A 166 -13.20 -1.66 -17.67
C LYS A 166 -14.48 -1.61 -16.83
N ASP A 167 -14.37 -1.58 -15.51
CA ASP A 167 -15.51 -1.34 -14.61
C ASP A 167 -15.99 0.12 -14.73
N PRO A 168 -17.24 0.39 -15.15
CA PRO A 168 -17.75 1.75 -15.32
C PRO A 168 -17.88 2.53 -13.99
N ASN A 169 -17.93 1.84 -12.85
CA ASN A 169 -18.04 2.48 -11.53
C ASN A 169 -16.69 3.00 -11.01
N ALA A 170 -15.57 2.62 -11.65
CA ALA A 170 -14.24 3.08 -11.28
C ALA A 170 -13.86 4.32 -12.09
N THR A 171 -14.39 5.47 -11.69
CA THR A 171 -14.20 6.73 -12.40
C THR A 171 -12.89 7.42 -12.01
N VAL A 172 -12.34 8.23 -12.93
CA VAL A 172 -11.16 9.06 -12.69
C VAL A 172 -11.41 10.08 -11.57
N GLU A 173 -12.65 10.57 -11.43
CA GLU A 173 -13.04 11.50 -10.36
C GLU A 173 -12.86 10.88 -8.97
N LEU A 174 -13.27 9.63 -8.79
CA LEU A 174 -13.06 8.90 -7.53
C LEU A 174 -11.56 8.72 -7.25
N MET A 175 -10.76 8.42 -8.27
CA MET A 175 -9.31 8.28 -8.11
C MET A 175 -8.66 9.59 -7.69
N LYS A 176 -9.01 10.71 -8.34
CA LYS A 176 -8.53 12.05 -7.97
C LYS A 176 -8.98 12.45 -6.56
N SER A 177 -10.20 12.08 -6.16
CA SER A 177 -10.71 12.31 -4.81
C SER A 177 -9.90 11.55 -3.74
N GLN A 178 -9.58 10.27 -3.99
CA GLN A 178 -8.72 9.49 -3.10
C GLN A 178 -7.29 10.02 -3.07
N LEU A 179 -6.74 10.41 -4.23
CA LEU A 179 -5.41 11.03 -4.32
C LEU A 179 -5.34 12.33 -3.48
N GLY A 180 -6.31 13.22 -3.63
CA GLY A 180 -6.40 14.45 -2.85
C GLY A 180 -6.55 14.19 -1.36
N THR A 181 -7.29 13.15 -0.98
CA THR A 181 -7.40 12.71 0.43
C THR A 181 -6.05 12.24 0.98
N ALA A 182 -5.29 11.47 0.19
CA ALA A 182 -3.96 11.01 0.58
C ALA A 182 -2.97 12.17 0.71
N LEU A 183 -2.93 13.10 -0.26
CA LEU A 183 -2.07 14.28 -0.23
C LEU A 183 -2.36 15.18 0.96
N THR A 184 -3.64 15.48 1.23
CA THR A 184 -4.06 16.30 2.37
C THR A 184 -3.64 15.67 3.71
N ALA A 185 -3.77 14.34 3.83
CA ALA A 185 -3.35 13.63 5.04
C ALA A 185 -1.82 13.65 5.22
N LEU A 186 -1.05 13.55 4.13
CA LEU A 186 0.40 13.69 4.19
C LEU A 186 0.83 15.11 4.57
N ASP A 187 0.16 16.14 4.04
CA ASP A 187 0.44 17.53 4.41
C ASP A 187 0.17 17.79 5.90
N SER A 188 -0.98 17.32 6.39
CA SER A 188 -1.33 17.41 7.82
C SER A 188 -0.31 16.70 8.70
N LEU A 189 0.16 15.51 8.29
CA LEU A 189 1.21 14.79 9.01
C LEU A 189 2.53 15.56 9.01
N LEU A 190 2.96 16.13 7.88
CA LEU A 190 4.21 16.88 7.79
C LEU A 190 4.17 18.20 8.57
N GLN A 191 2.99 18.79 8.81
CA GLN A 191 2.87 19.96 9.69
C GLN A 191 3.22 19.67 11.16
N THR A 192 3.23 18.39 11.57
CA THR A 192 3.67 17.98 12.91
C THR A 192 5.19 17.94 13.07
N VAL A 193 5.94 17.97 11.95
CA VAL A 193 7.39 17.92 11.92
C VAL A 193 7.97 19.30 12.25
N PRO A 194 9.02 19.40 13.10
CA PRO A 194 9.70 20.67 13.34
C PRO A 194 10.17 21.32 12.04
N SER A 195 9.99 22.64 11.92
CA SER A 195 10.29 23.37 10.68
C SER A 195 11.72 23.19 10.19
N GLU A 196 12.70 23.18 11.11
CA GLU A 196 14.12 22.96 10.76
C GLU A 196 14.34 21.61 10.05
N VAL A 197 13.69 20.54 10.51
CA VAL A 197 13.80 19.20 9.93
C VAL A 197 13.06 19.15 8.59
N LEU A 198 11.89 19.78 8.52
CA LEU A 198 11.09 19.86 7.30
C LEU A 198 11.83 20.63 6.19
N ASP A 199 12.47 21.76 6.52
CA ASP A 199 13.21 22.58 5.57
C ASP A 199 14.48 21.88 5.08
N LYS A 200 15.20 21.19 5.96
CA LYS A 200 16.31 20.30 5.57
C LYS A 200 15.83 19.20 4.62
N GLY A 201 14.71 18.56 4.94
CA GLY A 201 14.10 17.53 4.11
C GLY A 201 13.74 18.04 2.72
N LYS A 202 13.13 19.23 2.62
CA LYS A 202 12.82 19.89 1.34
C LYS A 202 14.09 20.19 0.54
N ALA A 203 15.13 20.73 1.18
CA ALA A 203 16.40 21.01 0.52
C ALA A 203 17.05 19.74 -0.06
N MET A 204 17.02 18.62 0.68
CA MET A 204 17.51 17.33 0.18
C MET A 204 16.72 16.82 -1.02
N VAL A 205 15.40 16.98 -0.99
CA VAL A 205 14.53 16.57 -2.09
C VAL A 205 14.74 17.44 -3.33
N GLU A 206 14.97 18.74 -3.16
CA GLU A 206 15.30 19.63 -4.26
C GLU A 206 16.58 19.20 -4.98
N VAL A 207 17.65 18.88 -4.23
CA VAL A 207 18.91 18.35 -4.79
C VAL A 207 18.70 16.98 -5.45
N TYR A 208 17.84 16.13 -4.90
CA TYR A 208 17.53 14.83 -5.51
C TYR A 208 16.77 14.97 -6.83
N ARG A 209 15.89 15.97 -6.95
CA ARG A 209 15.02 16.19 -8.11
C ARG A 209 15.63 17.12 -9.15
N SER A 210 16.62 17.95 -8.77
CA SER A 210 17.31 18.80 -9.73
C SER A 210 17.81 17.92 -10.88
N PRO A 211 17.51 18.26 -12.15
CA PRO A 211 18.20 17.61 -13.24
C PRO A 211 19.68 17.76 -12.91
N PHE A 212 20.43 16.66 -12.85
CA PHE A 212 21.87 16.77 -12.92
C PHE A 212 22.09 17.60 -14.18
N GLU A 213 22.50 18.86 -14.03
CA GLU A 213 23.26 19.49 -15.08
C GLU A 213 24.30 18.43 -15.42
N GLU A 214 24.20 17.85 -16.60
CA GLU A 214 25.27 17.05 -17.16
C GLU A 214 26.45 18.02 -17.20
N ASP A 215 27.19 18.09 -16.09
CA ASP A 215 28.54 18.61 -16.06
C ASP A 215 29.19 17.91 -17.23
N ASN A 216 29.43 18.68 -18.30
CA ASN A 216 29.93 18.24 -19.58
C ASN A 216 30.98 17.13 -19.41
N VAL A 217 30.56 15.87 -19.39
CA VAL A 217 31.47 14.71 -19.48
C VAL A 217 31.79 14.53 -20.96
N SER A 218 32.35 15.58 -21.53
CA SER A 218 33.18 15.54 -22.73
C SER A 218 34.60 15.05 -22.39
N SER A 219 34.89 14.69 -21.13
CA SER A 219 36.24 14.29 -20.70
C SER A 219 36.48 12.77 -20.67
N ASP A 220 35.44 11.92 -20.54
CA ASP A 220 35.62 10.47 -20.42
C ASP A 220 35.77 9.76 -21.77
N SER A 221 35.47 10.41 -22.88
CA SER A 221 35.61 9.78 -24.20
C SER A 221 37.07 9.46 -24.55
N THR A 222 38.02 10.22 -24.02
CA THR A 222 39.46 10.05 -24.31
C THR A 222 40.09 8.91 -23.52
N GLU A 223 39.78 8.76 -22.24
CA GLU A 223 40.31 7.66 -21.41
C GLU A 223 39.71 6.31 -21.81
N ILE A 224 38.40 6.27 -22.12
CA ILE A 224 37.75 5.04 -22.58
C ILE A 224 38.31 4.59 -23.94
N GLN A 225 38.60 5.51 -24.85
CA GLN A 225 39.23 5.20 -26.14
C GLN A 225 40.69 4.74 -25.98
N GLN A 226 41.45 5.35 -25.06
CA GLN A 226 42.81 4.90 -24.76
C GLN A 226 42.84 3.48 -24.20
N LEU A 227 41.90 3.12 -23.31
CA LEU A 227 41.81 1.76 -22.78
C LEU A 227 41.37 0.73 -23.84
N GLN A 228 40.50 1.11 -24.79
CA GLN A 228 40.15 0.25 -25.92
C GLN A 228 41.32 0.02 -26.89
N SER A 229 42.27 0.95 -26.98
CA SER A 229 43.45 0.82 -27.85
C SER A 229 44.54 -0.12 -27.29
N ILE A 230 44.41 -0.57 -26.04
CA ILE A 230 45.37 -1.43 -25.34
C ILE A 230 44.93 -2.92 -25.36
N LEU A 231 43.69 -3.22 -25.75
CA LEU A 231 43.16 -4.58 -25.97
C LEU A 231 43.33 -5.02 -27.43
#